data_AF-A0A5C7PV42-F1
#
_entry.id   AF-A0A5C7PV42-F1
#
_cell.length_a   1.000
_cell.length_b   1.000
_cell.length_c   1.000
_cell.angle_alpha   90.00
_cell.angle_beta   90.00
_cell.angle_gamma   90.00
#
_symmetry.space_group_name_H-M   'P 1'
#
loop_
_entity.id
_entity.type
_entity.pdbx_description
1 polymer ?
#
loop_
_entity_poly.entity_id
_entity_poly.type
_entity_poly.pdbx_seq_one_letter_code
_entity_poly.pdbx_strand_id
1 'polypeptide(L)' 'METKKGGPREGAGAKPLYAEAMKRYQVMLDAATAEKLRALGSWNLSAGIRLAAKKARMKK' A
#
# COMPACT_ATOMS: atom_id res chain seq x y z
N MET A 1 -37.17 5.93 -12.74
CA MET A 1 -35.92 6.44 -13.36
C MET A 1 -34.77 6.06 -12.45
N GLU A 2 -33.97 5.05 -12.83
CA GLU A 2 -32.78 4.64 -12.08
C GLU A 2 -31.70 5.73 -12.17
N THR A 3 -31.33 6.30 -11.03
CA THR A 3 -30.16 7.18 -10.93
C THR A 3 -28.90 6.33 -11.10
N LYS A 4 -28.29 6.35 -12.28
CA LYS A 4 -26.97 5.73 -12.53
C LYS A 4 -25.96 6.34 -11.56
N LYS A 5 -25.60 5.59 -10.51
CA LYS A 5 -24.58 5.99 -9.53
C LYS A 5 -23.20 5.93 -10.18
N GLY A 6 -22.52 7.07 -10.25
CA GLY A 6 -21.09 7.19 -10.57
C GLY A 6 -20.82 7.78 -11.95
N GLY A 7 -20.66 9.10 -12.00
CA GLY A 7 -20.08 9.78 -13.17
C GLY A 7 -18.58 9.49 -13.30
N PRO A 8 -17.98 9.79 -14.48
CA PRO A 8 -16.54 9.71 -14.65
C PRO A 8 -15.86 10.62 -13.62
N ARG A 9 -15.09 10.01 -12.73
CA ARG A 9 -14.26 10.69 -11.73
C ARG A 9 -12.80 10.51 -12.11
N GLU A 10 -11.98 11.52 -11.81
CA GLU A 10 -10.54 11.45 -12.02
C GLU A 10 -9.97 10.21 -11.30
N GLY A 11 -9.32 9.32 -12.05
CA GLY A 11 -8.83 8.01 -11.56
C GLY A 11 -9.80 6.83 -11.69
N ALA A 12 -11.03 7.01 -12.20
CA ALA A 12 -11.90 5.88 -12.57
C ALA A 12 -11.30 5.12 -13.77
N GLY A 13 -10.91 3.86 -13.56
CA GLY A 13 -10.27 3.04 -14.58
C GLY A 13 -8.74 3.15 -14.64
N ALA A 14 -8.10 3.82 -13.67
CA ALA A 14 -6.65 3.83 -13.57
C ALA A 14 -6.12 2.39 -13.46
N LYS A 15 -5.14 2.05 -14.31
CA LYS A 15 -4.48 0.74 -14.28
C LYS A 15 -3.91 0.51 -12.87
N PRO A 16 -4.03 -0.71 -12.32
CA PRO A 16 -3.46 -1.02 -11.02
C PRO A 16 -1.97 -0.69 -11.04
N LEU A 17 -1.47 -0.06 -9.97
CA LEU A 17 -0.07 0.35 -9.83
C LEU A 17 0.93 -0.82 -9.93
N TYR A 18 0.43 -2.06 -9.82
CA TYR A 18 1.20 -3.28 -9.83
C TYR A 18 0.53 -4.31 -10.75
N ALA A 19 1.33 -4.98 -11.60
CA ALA A 19 0.85 -5.99 -12.54
C ALA A 19 0.47 -7.32 -11.84
N GLU A 20 0.98 -7.56 -10.63
CA GLU A 20 0.67 -8.74 -9.85
C GLU A 20 -0.56 -8.53 -8.96
N ALA A 21 -1.40 -9.56 -8.88
CA ALA A 21 -2.55 -9.57 -7.98
C ALA A 21 -2.08 -9.48 -6.52
N MET A 22 -2.38 -8.37 -5.85
CA MET A 22 -2.04 -8.18 -4.45
C MET A 22 -3.15 -8.71 -3.54
N LYS A 23 -2.79 -9.61 -2.61
CA LYS A 23 -3.65 -9.98 -1.49
C LYS A 23 -3.53 -8.93 -0.38
N ARG A 24 -4.67 -8.41 0.11
CA ARG A 24 -4.70 -7.50 1.26
C ARG A 24 -4.55 -8.31 2.55
N TYR A 25 -3.66 -7.84 3.43
CA TYR A 25 -3.52 -8.34 4.80
C TYR A 25 -3.86 -7.21 5.76
N GLN A 26 -4.70 -7.50 6.76
CA GLN A 26 -4.93 -6.60 7.89
C GLN A 26 -4.05 -7.05 9.05
N VAL A 27 -3.25 -6.11 9.58
CA VAL A 27 -2.35 -6.34 10.70
C VAL A 27 -2.41 -5.14 11.64
N MET A 28 -2.21 -5.38 12.93
CA MET A 28 -1.98 -4.33 13.91
C MET A 28 -0.49 -4.17 14.14
N LEU A 29 -0.02 -2.93 14.15
CA LEU A 29 1.36 -2.56 14.43
C LEU A 29 1.36 -1.61 15.63
N ASP A 30 2.37 -1.71 16.48
CA ASP A 30 2.61 -0.69 17.49
C ASP A 30 2.99 0.64 16.83
N ALA A 31 2.75 1.74 17.55
CA ALA A 31 2.94 3.09 17.02
C ALA A 31 4.39 3.34 16.58
N ALA A 32 5.37 2.89 17.37
CA ALA A 32 6.79 3.10 17.10
C ALA A 32 7.24 2.36 15.83
N THR A 33 6.78 1.12 15.63
CA THR A 33 7.04 0.36 14.40
C THR A 33 6.41 1.01 13.19
N ALA A 34 5.15 1.45 13.28
CA ALA A 34 4.47 2.12 12.18
C ALA A 34 5.17 3.42 11.76
N GLU A 35 5.64 4.20 12.72
CA GLU A 35 6.37 5.46 12.47
C GLU A 35 7.73 5.20 11.82
N LYS A 36 8.51 4.24 12.33
CA LYS A 36 9.79 3.83 11.72
C LYS A 36 9.62 3.37 10.29
N LEU A 37 8.59 2.55 10.02
CA LEU A 37 8.31 2.07 8.66
C LEU A 37 7.86 3.21 7.73
N ARG A 38 7.05 4.16 8.22
CA ARG A 38 6.72 5.36 7.43
C ARG A 38 7.95 6.16 7.09
N ALA A 39 8.81 6.48 8.08
CA ALA A 39 10.04 7.22 7.84
C ALA A 39 10.94 6.52 6.82
N LEU A 40 11.07 5.20 6.91
CA LEU A 40 11.84 4.36 5.98
C LEU A 40 11.26 4.35 4.56
N GLY A 41 9.95 4.55 4.41
CA GLY A 41 9.23 4.58 3.14
C GLY A 41 8.87 5.97 2.63
N SER A 42 9.62 7.02 2.99
CA SER A 42 9.30 8.41 2.62
C SER A 42 7.86 8.82 3.01
N TRP A 43 7.49 8.53 4.26
CA TRP A 43 6.17 8.71 4.86
C TRP A 43 5.05 7.79 4.31
N ASN A 44 5.39 6.80 3.49
CA ASN A 44 4.48 5.74 3.04
C ASN A 44 4.75 4.42 3.78
N LEU A 45 3.80 3.99 4.62
CA LEU A 45 3.91 2.76 5.41
C LEU A 45 4.11 1.51 4.55
N SER A 46 3.39 1.38 3.44
CA SER A 46 3.50 0.22 2.54
C SER A 46 4.85 0.17 1.84
N ALA A 47 5.39 1.33 1.43
CA ALA A 47 6.74 1.41 0.87
C ALA A 47 7.80 0.98 1.90
N GLY A 48 7.64 1.44 3.14
CA GLY A 48 8.47 1.05 4.27
C GLY A 48 8.50 -0.45 4.54
N ILE A 49 7.32 -1.07 4.61
CA ILE A 49 7.19 -2.53 4.79
C ILE A 49 7.92 -3.29 3.69
N ARG A 50 7.76 -2.90 2.41
CA ARG A 50 8.42 -3.56 1.28
C ARG A 50 9.94 -3.43 1.33
N LEU A 51 10.45 -2.24 1.66
CA LEU A 51 11.88 -2.01 1.81
C LEU A 51 12.46 -2.82 2.97
N ALA A 52 11.78 -2.86 4.12
CA ALA A 52 12.19 -3.66 5.27
C ALA A 52 12.23 -5.16 4.92
N ALA A 53 11.21 -5.68 4.24
CA ALA A 53 11.16 -7.07 3.79
C ALA A 53 12.30 -7.41 2.81
N LYS A 54 12.60 -6.51 1.86
CA LYS A 54 13.72 -6.68 0.92
C LYS A 54 15.07 -6.75 1.66
N LYS A 55 15.28 -5.88 2.65
CA LYS A 55 16.48 -5.90 3.51
C LYS A 55 16.59 -7.19 4.33
N ALA A 56 15.48 -7.66 4.91
CA ALA A 56 15.46 -8.90 5.70
C ALA A 56 15.82 -10.12 4.84
N ARG A 57 15.36 -10.16 3.59
CA ARG A 57 15.63 -11.23 2.64
C ARG A 57 17.10 -11.28 2.18
N MET A 58 17.83 -10.17 2.24
CA MET A 58 19.26 -10.10 1.91
C MET A 58 20.18 -10.53 3.06
N LYS A 59 19.65 -10.64 4.28
CA LYS A 59 20.41 -10.99 5.48
C LYS A 59 20.41 -12.49 5.79
N LYS A 60 19.87 -13.30 4.88
CA LYS A 60 19.69 -14.73 4.96
C LYS A 60 20.48 -15.39 3.83
#